data_AF-A0A2T0XMQ3-F1
#
_entry.id   AF-A0A2T0XMQ3-F1
#
_cell.length_a   1.000
_cell.length_b   1.000
_cell.length_c   1.000
_cell.angle_alpha   90.00
_cell.angle_beta   90.00
_cell.angle_gamma   90.00
#
_symmetry.space_group_name_H-M   'P 1'
#
loop_
_entity.id
_entity.type
_entity.pdbx_description
1 polymer ?
#
loop_
_entity_poly.entity_id
_entity_poly.type
_entity_poly.pdbx_seq_one_letter_code
_entity_poly.pdbx_strand_id
1 'polypeptide(L)'
;MKWRLFFGISVLLFLLFSSFGFGQTNHALDDNWEALIKADDNEKDYRFGSFLNFLEQGLLQEDNTFGEGNFPEDWAVVDLLSGSLSACAALVDFEMRPDRLIYCFVDNEKKVAVVNYKEVESETEEIDLIIESESFGDLNSVKIFDDKRKLLDIPDLKSVFILKRIRESRGVNTVFNQADSLRIRMDLLMKNPELFNHDFLDLQGVSTLISSDEQLKLVTWNVEELNGDHHLYGLVAVRVEDRIRVFNLQDKSDEIASPEYAGLSPEKWFGAVYYKVITEKYRGDTFYTLLGYNGNDAFSRLRVVDVITLGSSGRPRFGALIFDDHGRTKRRLIYEYSNKANMMLRFDDRSERIVMDHLAPMEPMYEGDYSYYGPDFSYDVLNWEKGKWVLEKNVELRNR
;
A
#
# COMPACT_ATOMS: atom_id res chain seq x y z
N MET A 1 5.85 84.50 25.30
CA MET A 1 5.99 84.94 23.89
C MET A 1 7.26 84.31 23.31
N LYS A 2 7.11 83.22 22.56
CA LYS A 2 8.05 82.68 21.55
C LYS A 2 7.45 81.36 21.04
N TRP A 3 6.88 81.42 19.85
CA TRP A 3 6.48 80.25 19.07
C TRP A 3 7.74 79.57 18.51
N ARG A 4 7.77 78.23 18.54
CA ARG A 4 8.63 77.41 17.68
C ARG A 4 7.74 76.34 17.03
N LEU A 5 7.51 76.48 15.72
CA LEU A 5 6.96 75.43 14.88
C LEU A 5 8.02 74.32 14.74
N PHE A 6 7.63 73.08 15.03
CA PHE A 6 8.29 71.89 14.51
C PHE A 6 7.47 71.39 13.31
N PHE A 7 8.07 71.37 12.12
CA PHE A 7 7.55 70.65 10.97
C PHE A 7 7.89 69.17 11.15
N GLY A 8 6.88 68.33 11.40
CA GLY A 8 7.00 66.88 11.29
C GLY A 8 6.77 66.48 9.83
N ILE A 9 7.80 65.95 9.18
CA ILE A 9 7.67 65.28 7.88
C ILE A 9 7.22 63.85 8.18
N SER A 10 5.94 63.55 7.97
CA SER A 10 5.46 62.17 7.85
C SER A 10 5.82 61.66 6.46
N VAL A 11 6.85 60.80 6.37
CA VAL A 11 7.04 59.94 5.21
C VAL A 11 6.14 58.72 5.40
N LEU A 12 4.95 58.76 4.79
CA LEU A 12 4.12 57.57 4.63
C LEU A 12 4.65 56.82 3.41
N LEU A 13 5.38 55.74 3.67
CA LEU A 13 5.86 54.79 2.68
C LEU A 13 4.64 54.14 2.01
N PHE A 14 4.38 54.47 0.74
CA PHE A 14 3.56 53.62 -0.11
C PHE A 14 4.38 52.36 -0.41
N LEU A 15 4.09 51.28 0.31
CA LEU A 15 4.47 49.95 -0.16
C LEU A 15 3.60 49.66 -1.37
N LEU A 16 4.19 49.86 -2.56
CA LEU A 16 3.71 49.23 -3.77
C LEU A 16 3.82 47.72 -3.54
N PHE A 17 2.70 47.07 -3.24
CA PHE A 17 2.58 45.64 -3.44
C PHE A 17 2.68 45.41 -4.95
N SER A 18 3.89 45.10 -5.41
CA SER A 18 4.08 44.46 -6.69
C SER A 18 3.38 43.10 -6.61
N SER A 19 2.32 42.94 -7.41
CA SER A 19 1.71 41.67 -7.73
C SER A 19 2.74 40.78 -8.44
N PHE A 20 3.60 40.13 -7.66
CA PHE A 20 4.39 38.98 -8.08
C PHE A 20 3.69 37.76 -7.49
N GLY A 21 3.05 36.96 -8.34
CA GLY A 21 2.42 35.72 -7.89
C GLY A 21 1.91 34.86 -9.05
N PHE A 22 1.28 35.47 -10.06
CA PHE A 22 0.55 34.69 -11.07
C PHE A 22 1.38 34.21 -12.28
N GLY A 23 2.57 34.77 -12.52
CA GLY A 23 3.33 34.52 -13.76
C GLY A 23 4.60 33.67 -13.64
N GLN A 24 5.22 33.57 -12.46
CA GLN A 24 6.52 32.88 -12.32
C GLN A 24 6.39 31.37 -12.10
N THR A 25 5.29 30.91 -11.49
CA THR A 25 5.08 29.49 -11.16
C THR A 25 4.64 28.67 -12.37
N ASN A 26 3.75 29.21 -13.22
CA ASN A 26 3.31 28.55 -14.46
C ASN A 26 4.49 28.34 -15.41
N HIS A 27 5.32 29.37 -15.64
CA HIS A 27 6.54 29.22 -16.44
C HIS A 27 7.48 28.15 -15.88
N ALA A 28 7.58 28.02 -14.54
CA ALA A 28 8.44 27.00 -13.95
C ALA A 28 7.91 25.58 -14.20
N LEU A 29 6.59 25.34 -14.14
CA LEU A 29 6.05 24.01 -14.43
C LEU A 29 6.21 23.67 -15.91
N ASP A 30 5.88 24.60 -16.82
CA ASP A 30 6.06 24.42 -18.26
C ASP A 30 7.52 24.12 -18.60
N ASP A 31 8.47 24.92 -18.09
CA ASP A 31 9.90 24.75 -18.34
C ASP A 31 10.42 23.39 -17.83
N ASN A 32 9.99 22.96 -16.63
CA ASN A 32 10.40 21.68 -16.07
C ASN A 32 9.75 20.48 -16.79
N TRP A 33 8.48 20.62 -17.22
CA TRP A 33 7.77 19.62 -18.02
C TRP A 33 8.42 19.44 -19.39
N GLU A 34 8.66 20.54 -20.11
CA GLU A 34 9.33 20.55 -21.41
C GLU A 34 10.74 19.95 -21.34
N ALA A 35 11.48 20.27 -20.28
CA ALA A 35 12.80 19.68 -20.05
C ALA A 35 12.75 18.17 -19.77
N LEU A 36 11.66 17.67 -19.16
CA LEU A 36 11.47 16.25 -18.88
C LEU A 36 11.09 15.47 -20.15
N ILE A 37 10.07 15.92 -20.89
CA ILE A 37 9.55 15.17 -22.04
C ILE A 37 10.52 15.12 -23.22
N LYS A 38 11.36 16.16 -23.39
CA LYS A 38 12.41 16.23 -24.44
C LYS A 38 13.69 15.47 -24.10
N ALA A 39 13.84 15.02 -22.85
CA ALA A 39 15.03 14.28 -22.43
C ALA A 39 15.02 12.84 -22.97
N ASP A 40 16.21 12.25 -23.10
CA ASP A 40 16.31 10.80 -23.34
C ASP A 40 15.89 10.00 -22.09
N ASP A 41 15.65 8.70 -22.25
CA ASP A 41 15.16 7.83 -21.18
C ASP A 41 16.02 7.86 -19.90
N ASN A 42 17.35 7.95 -20.02
CA ASN A 42 18.25 7.98 -18.86
C ASN A 42 18.13 9.31 -18.10
N GLU A 43 18.04 10.40 -18.85
CA GLU A 43 17.87 11.72 -18.26
C GLU A 43 16.47 11.89 -17.66
N LYS A 44 15.43 11.32 -18.28
CA LYS A 44 14.07 11.23 -17.71
C LYS A 44 14.10 10.53 -16.36
N ASP A 45 14.74 9.36 -16.28
CA ASP A 45 14.89 8.61 -15.02
C ASP A 45 15.61 9.41 -13.94
N TYR A 46 16.70 10.08 -14.31
CA TYR A 46 17.47 10.92 -13.40
C TYR A 46 16.64 12.08 -12.85
N ARG A 47 15.83 12.72 -13.69
CA ARG A 47 15.01 13.90 -13.32
C ARG A 47 13.71 13.55 -12.60
N PHE A 48 13.15 12.38 -12.86
CA PHE A 48 11.77 12.03 -12.50
C PHE A 48 11.44 12.31 -11.03
N GLY A 49 12.25 11.80 -10.10
CA GLY A 49 12.02 12.00 -8.67
C GLY A 49 12.07 13.48 -8.25
N SER A 50 12.96 14.27 -8.85
CA SER A 50 13.04 15.72 -8.58
C SER A 50 11.84 16.48 -9.15
N PHE A 51 11.34 16.06 -10.32
CA PHE A 51 10.15 16.63 -10.95
C PHE A 51 8.89 16.37 -10.11
N LEU A 52 8.68 15.13 -9.65
CA LEU A 52 7.52 14.81 -8.80
C LEU A 52 7.52 15.61 -7.50
N ASN A 53 8.70 15.78 -6.87
CA ASN A 53 8.84 16.61 -5.68
C ASN A 53 8.57 18.09 -5.97
N PHE A 54 9.10 18.62 -7.08
CA PHE A 54 8.83 19.99 -7.51
C PHE A 54 7.33 20.21 -7.71
N LEU A 55 6.66 19.30 -8.41
CA LEU A 55 5.22 19.35 -8.65
C LEU A 55 4.45 19.32 -7.32
N GLU A 56 4.74 18.37 -6.43
CA GLU A 56 4.05 18.25 -5.15
C GLU A 56 4.15 19.53 -4.30
N GLN A 57 5.33 20.16 -4.25
CA GLN A 57 5.51 21.44 -3.55
C GLN A 57 4.78 22.59 -4.24
N GLY A 58 4.80 22.62 -5.58
CA GLY A 58 4.09 23.62 -6.37
C GLY A 58 2.58 23.56 -6.15
N LEU A 59 2.01 22.36 -6.10
CA LEU A 59 0.57 22.13 -5.86
C LEU A 59 0.06 22.65 -4.51
N LEU A 60 0.96 22.90 -3.56
CA LEU A 60 0.63 23.36 -2.22
C LEU A 60 0.76 24.89 -2.03
N GLN A 61 1.22 25.63 -3.05
CA GLN A 61 1.37 27.08 -2.96
C GLN A 61 0.02 27.79 -3.01
N GLU A 62 -0.15 28.87 -2.23
CA GLU A 62 -1.43 29.58 -2.06
C GLU A 62 -2.01 30.13 -3.38
N ASP A 63 -1.15 30.49 -4.33
CA ASP A 63 -1.52 31.08 -5.62
C ASP A 63 -1.78 30.02 -6.73
N ASN A 64 -1.50 28.75 -6.47
CA ASN A 64 -1.63 27.65 -7.43
C ASN A 64 -3.02 27.00 -7.38
N THR A 65 -4.07 27.79 -7.62
CA THR A 65 -5.41 27.22 -7.85
C THR A 65 -5.37 26.32 -9.09
N PHE A 66 -5.97 25.13 -9.04
CA PHE A 66 -6.16 24.22 -10.19
C PHE A 66 -7.10 24.84 -11.25
N GLY A 67 -6.67 25.93 -11.89
CA GLY A 67 -7.32 26.46 -13.07
C GLY A 67 -6.71 25.83 -14.32
N GLU A 68 -7.53 25.59 -15.34
CA GLU A 68 -7.15 25.07 -16.67
C GLU A 68 -6.00 25.82 -17.39
N GLY A 69 -5.50 26.93 -16.83
CA GLY A 69 -4.35 27.70 -17.36
C GLY A 69 -3.05 27.59 -16.57
N ASN A 70 -2.98 26.71 -15.56
CA ASN A 70 -1.80 26.56 -14.69
C ASN A 70 -1.01 25.27 -14.95
N PHE A 71 -1.42 24.47 -15.93
CA PHE A 71 -0.74 23.24 -16.36
C PHE A 71 -0.44 23.31 -17.86
N PRO A 72 0.61 22.59 -18.32
CA PRO A 72 0.86 22.42 -19.75
C PRO A 72 -0.35 21.77 -20.45
N GLU A 73 -0.52 22.03 -21.75
CA GLU A 73 -1.68 21.55 -22.54
C GLU A 73 -1.83 20.01 -22.52
N ASP A 74 -0.74 19.27 -22.34
CA ASP A 74 -0.73 17.80 -22.32
C ASP A 74 -1.26 17.20 -20.99
N TRP A 75 -1.61 18.03 -20.00
CA TRP A 75 -2.09 17.58 -18.70
C TRP A 75 -3.62 17.54 -18.66
N ALA A 76 -4.16 16.41 -18.23
CA ALA A 76 -5.55 16.34 -17.79
C ALA A 76 -5.68 16.90 -16.38
N VAL A 77 -6.62 17.82 -16.16
CA VAL A 77 -6.87 18.46 -14.86
C VAL A 77 -8.37 18.53 -14.60
N VAL A 78 -8.81 18.06 -13.43
CA VAL A 78 -10.25 18.06 -13.07
C VAL A 78 -10.43 18.46 -11.61
N ASP A 79 -11.36 19.38 -11.37
CA ASP A 79 -11.89 19.67 -10.04
C ASP A 79 -12.98 18.66 -9.64
N LEU A 80 -12.83 18.12 -8.44
CA LEU A 80 -13.67 17.06 -7.89
C LEU A 80 -14.44 17.58 -6.66
N LEU A 81 -15.61 17.00 -6.40
CA LEU A 81 -16.42 17.32 -5.21
C LEU A 81 -16.60 18.83 -4.99
N SER A 82 -17.06 19.53 -6.02
CA SER A 82 -17.25 20.99 -6.01
C SER A 82 -15.98 21.79 -5.66
N GLY A 83 -14.81 21.27 -6.06
CA GLY A 83 -13.50 21.92 -5.86
C GLY A 83 -12.85 21.66 -4.50
N SER A 84 -13.44 20.81 -3.65
CA SER A 84 -12.78 20.41 -2.38
C SER A 84 -11.60 19.46 -2.60
N LEU A 85 -11.65 18.68 -3.69
CA LEU A 85 -10.55 17.84 -4.16
C LEU A 85 -10.22 18.23 -5.61
N SER A 86 -8.98 18.00 -6.03
CA SER A 86 -8.59 18.13 -7.44
C SER A 86 -7.70 16.96 -7.84
N ALA A 87 -7.72 16.61 -9.13
CA ALA A 87 -6.87 15.58 -9.71
C ALA A 87 -6.21 16.11 -10.98
N CYS A 88 -4.97 15.67 -11.22
CA CYS A 88 -4.29 15.90 -12.49
C CYS A 88 -3.50 14.69 -12.94
N ALA A 89 -3.23 14.57 -14.23
CA ALA A 89 -2.40 13.53 -14.78
C ALA A 89 -1.76 13.93 -16.10
N ALA A 90 -0.60 13.34 -16.37
CA ALA A 90 0.10 13.44 -17.64
C ALA A 90 0.86 12.15 -17.92
N LEU A 91 1.05 11.83 -19.19
CA LEU A 91 1.84 10.69 -19.63
C LEU A 91 3.22 11.16 -20.05
N VAL A 92 4.26 10.45 -19.61
CA VAL A 92 5.63 10.66 -20.05
C VAL A 92 6.07 9.43 -20.82
N ASP A 93 6.30 9.60 -22.12
CA ASP A 93 6.72 8.52 -23.00
C ASP A 93 8.20 8.16 -22.82
N PHE A 94 8.53 6.89 -23.01
CA PHE A 94 9.89 6.36 -23.00
C PHE A 94 10.16 5.54 -24.26
N GLU A 95 11.38 5.63 -24.81
CA GLU A 95 11.72 4.94 -26.07
C GLU A 95 12.00 3.45 -25.88
N MET A 96 12.64 3.08 -24.76
CA MET A 96 13.13 1.73 -24.48
C MET A 96 12.62 1.18 -23.15
N ARG A 97 11.72 1.90 -22.48
CA ARG A 97 11.16 1.56 -21.15
C ARG A 97 9.65 1.74 -21.19
N PRO A 98 8.89 1.15 -20.24
CA PRO A 98 7.49 1.49 -20.08
C PRO A 98 7.32 2.99 -19.82
N ASP A 99 6.28 3.56 -20.40
CA ASP A 99 5.88 4.95 -20.16
C ASP A 99 5.44 5.14 -18.71
N ARG A 100 5.33 6.40 -18.29
CA ARG A 100 4.95 6.73 -16.92
C ARG A 100 3.76 7.65 -16.90
N LEU A 101 2.66 7.15 -16.35
CA LEU A 101 1.54 7.99 -15.95
C LEU A 101 1.92 8.71 -14.65
N ILE A 102 2.13 10.02 -14.71
CA ILE A 102 2.18 10.88 -13.54
C ILE A 102 0.74 11.20 -13.15
N TYR A 103 0.42 11.10 -11.86
CA TYR A 103 -0.89 11.49 -11.34
C TYR A 103 -0.73 12.26 -10.03
N CYS A 104 -1.63 13.22 -9.84
CA CYS A 104 -1.70 14.04 -8.65
C CYS A 104 -3.13 14.05 -8.07
N PHE A 105 -3.22 14.06 -6.74
CA PHE A 105 -4.46 14.28 -6.01
C PHE A 105 -4.23 15.35 -4.95
N VAL A 106 -5.14 16.31 -4.85
CA VAL A 106 -5.03 17.40 -3.88
C VAL A 106 -6.30 17.52 -3.06
N ASP A 107 -6.11 17.59 -1.74
CA ASP A 107 -7.13 17.99 -0.78
C ASP A 107 -6.97 19.49 -0.55
N ASN A 108 -7.81 20.28 -1.23
CA ASN A 108 -7.70 21.74 -1.28
C ASN A 108 -7.99 22.38 0.08
N GLU A 109 -8.83 21.73 0.89
CA GLU A 109 -9.19 22.19 2.23
C GLU A 109 -8.06 21.94 3.23
N LYS A 110 -7.44 20.75 3.16
CA LYS A 110 -6.37 20.36 4.10
C LYS A 110 -4.97 20.76 3.62
N LYS A 111 -4.85 21.30 2.40
CA LYS A 111 -3.58 21.66 1.77
C LYS A 111 -2.60 20.48 1.79
N VAL A 112 -3.07 19.34 1.28
CA VAL A 112 -2.27 18.13 1.11
C VAL A 112 -2.33 17.70 -0.34
N ALA A 113 -1.17 17.46 -0.94
CA ALA A 113 -1.03 16.92 -2.27
C ALA A 113 -0.40 15.52 -2.19
N VAL A 114 -0.77 14.65 -3.12
CA VAL A 114 -0.13 13.36 -3.36
C VAL A 114 0.27 13.39 -4.82
N VAL A 115 1.56 13.33 -5.11
CA VAL A 115 2.08 13.16 -6.47
C VAL A 115 2.81 11.83 -6.55
N ASN A 116 2.50 11.03 -7.57
CA ASN A 116 3.14 9.76 -7.79
C ASN A 116 3.10 9.38 -9.27
N TYR A 117 3.66 8.23 -9.61
CA TYR A 117 3.60 7.70 -10.96
C TYR A 117 3.35 6.19 -10.99
N LYS A 118 2.91 5.73 -12.15
CA LYS A 118 2.74 4.31 -12.46
C LYS A 118 3.33 4.03 -13.83
N GLU A 119 4.12 2.96 -13.94
CA GLU A 119 4.56 2.47 -15.23
C GLU A 119 3.36 1.90 -16.00
N VAL A 120 3.24 2.30 -17.26
CA VAL A 120 2.17 1.88 -18.17
C VAL A 120 2.80 1.52 -19.51
N GLU A 121 2.29 0.49 -20.17
CA GLU A 121 2.74 0.13 -21.52
C GLU A 121 1.92 0.96 -22.51
N SER A 122 2.43 2.01 -23.16
CA SER A 122 1.66 2.68 -24.24
C SER A 122 1.79 1.94 -25.57
N GLU A 123 0.71 1.95 -26.35
CA GLU A 123 0.69 1.46 -27.75
C GLU A 123 0.08 2.49 -28.72
N THR A 124 -0.28 3.68 -28.23
CA THR A 124 -1.06 4.68 -28.98
C THR A 124 -0.19 5.86 -29.40
N GLU A 125 -0.42 6.36 -30.63
CA GLU A 125 0.30 7.52 -31.19
C GLU A 125 -0.30 8.87 -30.73
N GLU A 126 -1.52 8.88 -30.18
CA GLU A 126 -2.22 10.07 -29.71
C GLU A 126 -2.77 9.79 -28.30
N ILE A 127 -2.35 10.58 -27.33
CA ILE A 127 -2.66 10.43 -25.91
C ILE A 127 -3.78 11.41 -25.56
N ASP A 128 -4.89 10.90 -25.03
CA ASP A 128 -6.00 11.73 -24.52
C ASP A 128 -6.44 11.22 -23.15
N LEU A 129 -5.88 11.83 -22.10
CA LEU A 129 -6.12 11.42 -20.73
C LEU A 129 -7.47 11.94 -20.22
N ILE A 130 -8.32 11.02 -19.77
CA ILE A 130 -9.62 11.33 -19.18
C ILE A 130 -9.61 10.94 -17.70
N ILE A 131 -9.91 11.89 -16.83
CA ILE A 131 -10.07 11.66 -15.39
C ILE A 131 -11.56 11.60 -15.06
N GLU A 132 -12.03 10.44 -14.62
CA GLU A 132 -13.40 10.23 -14.15
C GLU A 132 -13.43 10.07 -12.64
N SER A 133 -14.50 10.54 -12.00
CA SER A 133 -14.73 10.35 -10.57
C SER A 133 -16.15 9.93 -10.28
N GLU A 134 -16.32 9.06 -9.28
CA GLU A 134 -17.63 8.61 -8.82
C GLU A 134 -17.69 8.71 -7.29
N SER A 135 -18.82 9.19 -6.78
CA SER A 135 -19.08 9.21 -5.33
C SER A 135 -20.11 8.15 -4.96
N PHE A 136 -19.71 7.24 -4.06
CA PHE A 136 -20.60 6.24 -3.49
C PHE A 136 -20.68 6.43 -1.97
N GLY A 137 -21.74 7.13 -1.52
CA GLY A 137 -21.86 7.53 -0.12
C GLY A 137 -20.72 8.48 0.27
N ASP A 138 -19.82 8.02 1.15
CA ASP A 138 -18.65 8.79 1.59
C ASP A 138 -17.34 8.37 0.88
N LEU A 139 -17.39 7.37 -0.02
CA LEU A 139 -16.26 6.96 -0.86
C LEU A 139 -16.22 7.82 -2.12
N ASN A 140 -15.00 8.22 -2.53
CA ASN A 140 -14.79 9.01 -3.74
C ASN A 140 -13.70 8.34 -4.57
N SER A 141 -14.12 7.65 -5.63
CA SER A 141 -13.20 6.98 -6.54
C SER A 141 -12.73 7.94 -7.62
N VAL A 142 -11.53 7.68 -8.15
CA VAL A 142 -10.98 8.32 -9.33
C VAL A 142 -10.40 7.25 -10.24
N LYS A 143 -10.75 7.31 -11.52
CA LYS A 143 -10.19 6.48 -12.58
C LYS A 143 -9.53 7.39 -13.61
N ILE A 144 -8.40 6.95 -14.14
CA ILE A 144 -7.70 7.65 -15.21
C ILE A 144 -7.64 6.72 -16.41
N PHE A 145 -8.08 7.22 -17.55
CA PHE A 145 -8.12 6.50 -18.81
C PHE A 145 -7.25 7.18 -19.86
N ASP A 146 -6.76 6.38 -20.79
CA ASP A 146 -6.34 6.82 -22.13
C ASP A 146 -7.27 6.12 -23.13
N ASP A 147 -8.10 6.89 -23.84
CA ASP A 147 -9.29 6.42 -24.58
C ASP A 147 -10.16 5.45 -23.74
N LYS A 148 -10.11 4.14 -24.01
CA LYS A 148 -10.89 3.11 -23.31
C LYS A 148 -10.07 2.31 -22.29
N ARG A 149 -8.76 2.54 -22.24
CA ARG A 149 -7.86 1.80 -21.38
C ARG A 149 -7.76 2.48 -20.02
N LYS A 150 -8.12 1.76 -18.97
CA LYS A 150 -7.93 2.22 -17.59
C LYS A 150 -6.47 2.10 -17.19
N LEU A 151 -5.83 3.22 -16.88
CA LEU A 151 -4.45 3.29 -16.42
C LEU A 151 -4.36 3.29 -14.88
N LEU A 152 -5.32 3.93 -14.21
CA LEU A 152 -5.40 4.03 -12.75
C LEU A 152 -6.83 3.80 -12.24
N ASP A 153 -6.99 3.09 -11.12
CA ASP A 153 -8.27 2.89 -10.43
C ASP A 153 -8.12 3.05 -8.92
N ILE A 154 -8.37 4.27 -8.44
CA ILE A 154 -8.38 4.59 -7.01
C ILE A 154 -9.81 4.48 -6.50
N PRO A 155 -10.12 3.54 -5.59
CA PRO A 155 -11.50 3.38 -5.10
C PRO A 155 -11.88 4.40 -4.04
N ASP A 156 -10.90 5.08 -3.42
CA ASP A 156 -11.14 6.12 -2.41
C ASP A 156 -9.94 7.08 -2.24
N LEU A 157 -10.10 8.33 -2.67
CA LEU A 157 -9.09 9.39 -2.50
C LEU A 157 -8.75 9.67 -1.04
N LYS A 158 -9.73 9.60 -0.11
CA LYS A 158 -9.47 9.84 1.32
C LYS A 158 -8.48 8.82 1.89
N SER A 159 -8.56 7.57 1.45
CA SER A 159 -7.60 6.51 1.80
C SER A 159 -6.20 6.83 1.28
N VAL A 160 -6.06 7.38 0.06
CA VAL A 160 -4.75 7.78 -0.49
C VAL A 160 -4.08 8.84 0.39
N PHE A 161 -4.81 9.87 0.81
CA PHE A 161 -4.26 10.91 1.68
C PHE A 161 -3.88 10.38 3.07
N ILE A 162 -4.69 9.48 3.65
CA ILE A 162 -4.38 8.85 4.94
C ILE A 162 -3.12 7.98 4.81
N LEU A 163 -2.99 7.19 3.75
CA LEU A 163 -1.82 6.37 3.48
C LEU A 163 -0.54 7.21 3.31
N LYS A 164 -0.61 8.35 2.60
CA LYS A 164 0.50 9.31 2.54
C LYS A 164 0.92 9.76 3.94
N ARG A 165 -0.03 10.17 4.77
CA ARG A 165 0.26 10.62 6.14
C ARG A 165 0.89 9.52 6.99
N ILE A 166 0.40 8.28 6.91
CA ILE A 166 0.99 7.15 7.64
C ILE A 166 2.46 6.94 7.23
N ARG A 167 2.79 7.05 5.93
CA ARG A 167 4.18 6.92 5.46
C ARG A 167 5.09 8.07 5.91
N GLU A 168 4.54 9.27 6.06
CA GLU A 168 5.30 10.48 6.41
C GLU A 168 5.44 10.68 7.92
N SER A 169 4.41 10.34 8.69
CA SER A 169 4.44 10.44 10.14
C SER A 169 5.13 9.22 10.71
N ARG A 170 6.31 9.40 11.31
CA ARG A 170 6.91 8.40 12.21
C ARG A 170 6.63 8.85 13.66
N GLY A 171 5.93 8.05 14.49
CA GLY A 171 5.76 8.31 15.93
C GLY A 171 4.35 8.15 16.54
N VAL A 172 4.31 8.13 17.88
CA VAL A 172 3.40 7.31 18.70
C VAL A 172 1.91 7.72 18.75
N ASN A 173 1.48 8.95 18.49
CA ASN A 173 0.03 9.29 18.68
C ASN A 173 -0.71 9.70 17.39
N THR A 174 -0.03 10.36 16.46
CA THR A 174 -0.66 10.79 15.21
C THR A 174 -0.86 9.61 14.26
N VAL A 175 0.06 8.66 14.27
CA VAL A 175 0.06 7.46 13.43
C VAL A 175 -1.13 6.54 13.74
N PHE A 176 -1.42 6.27 15.02
CA PHE A 176 -2.56 5.42 15.38
C PHE A 176 -3.91 6.01 14.99
N ASN A 177 -4.08 7.33 15.15
CA ASN A 177 -5.30 8.00 14.70
C ASN A 177 -5.49 7.90 13.18
N GLN A 178 -4.39 7.99 12.41
CA GLN A 178 -4.45 7.76 10.96
C GLN A 178 -4.73 6.30 10.63
N ALA A 179 -4.11 5.34 11.33
CA ALA A 179 -4.34 3.92 11.12
C ALA A 179 -5.79 3.51 11.43
N ASP A 180 -6.39 4.06 12.49
CA ASP A 180 -7.81 3.88 12.81
C ASP A 180 -8.72 4.52 11.75
N SER A 181 -8.35 5.71 11.28
CA SER A 181 -9.07 6.35 10.18
C SER A 181 -9.02 5.49 8.91
N LEU A 182 -7.86 4.95 8.57
CA LEU A 182 -7.67 4.03 7.44
C LEU A 182 -8.51 2.78 7.61
N ARG A 183 -8.53 2.18 8.81
CA ARG A 183 -9.36 1.01 9.12
C ARG A 183 -10.84 1.27 8.86
N ILE A 184 -11.35 2.46 9.23
CA ILE A 184 -12.73 2.86 8.93
C ILE A 184 -12.96 2.99 7.43
N ARG A 185 -12.03 3.60 6.67
CA ARG A 185 -12.13 3.69 5.21
C ARG A 185 -12.14 2.30 4.55
N MET A 186 -11.24 1.42 4.99
CA MET A 186 -11.14 0.05 4.48
C MET A 186 -12.39 -0.77 4.80
N ASP A 187 -13.00 -0.59 5.98
CA ASP A 187 -14.28 -1.22 6.31
C ASP A 187 -15.41 -0.78 5.36
N LEU A 188 -15.47 0.51 5.00
CA LEU A 188 -16.43 1.01 4.01
C LEU A 188 -16.19 0.41 2.62
N LEU A 189 -14.93 0.42 2.16
CA LEU A 189 -14.52 -0.17 0.88
C LEU A 189 -14.87 -1.67 0.80
N MET A 190 -14.55 -2.42 1.86
CA MET A 190 -14.74 -3.87 1.94
C MET A 190 -16.21 -4.27 2.08
N LYS A 191 -17.08 -3.38 2.57
CA LYS A 191 -18.53 -3.62 2.64
C LYS A 191 -19.26 -3.35 1.33
N ASN A 192 -18.66 -2.61 0.39
CA ASN A 192 -19.27 -2.33 -0.91
C ASN A 192 -19.19 -3.60 -1.80
N PRO A 193 -20.34 -4.18 -2.21
CA PRO A 193 -20.34 -5.37 -3.06
C PRO A 193 -19.69 -5.23 -4.43
N GLU A 194 -19.73 -4.03 -5.01
CA GLU A 194 -19.11 -3.74 -6.31
C GLU A 194 -17.58 -3.76 -6.22
N LEU A 195 -17.03 -3.51 -5.03
CA LEU A 195 -15.59 -3.46 -4.77
C LEU A 195 -15.03 -4.77 -4.21
N PHE A 196 -15.84 -5.82 -4.08
CA PHE A 196 -15.34 -7.09 -3.52
C PHE A 196 -14.25 -7.71 -4.42
N ASN A 197 -14.43 -7.69 -5.74
CA ASN A 197 -13.43 -8.24 -6.67
C ASN A 197 -12.37 -7.19 -7.10
N HIS A 198 -12.45 -5.95 -6.61
CA HIS A 198 -11.45 -4.93 -6.88
C HIS A 198 -10.17 -5.24 -6.08
N ASP A 199 -8.99 -5.26 -6.70
CA ASP A 199 -7.74 -5.67 -6.05
C ASP A 199 -7.06 -4.57 -5.20
N PHE A 200 -7.47 -3.32 -5.36
CA PHE A 200 -6.92 -2.17 -4.65
C PHE A 200 -5.40 -2.00 -4.88
N LEU A 201 -4.87 -2.48 -6.01
CA LEU A 201 -3.44 -2.42 -6.32
C LEU A 201 -2.91 -0.98 -6.35
N ASP A 202 -3.74 -0.02 -6.77
CA ASP A 202 -3.35 1.39 -6.84
C ASP A 202 -3.38 2.11 -5.47
N LEU A 203 -3.83 1.44 -4.39
CA LEU A 203 -3.70 1.92 -3.02
C LEU A 203 -2.36 1.48 -2.39
N GLN A 204 -1.29 2.22 -2.66
CA GLN A 204 0.04 1.91 -2.13
C GLN A 204 0.09 1.93 -0.59
N GLY A 205 0.65 0.87 0.00
CA GLY A 205 0.84 0.74 1.45
C GLY A 205 -0.14 -0.21 2.13
N VAL A 206 -1.08 -0.81 1.38
CA VAL A 206 -1.88 -1.95 1.84
C VAL A 206 -1.65 -3.16 0.94
N SER A 207 -1.74 -4.35 1.51
CA SER A 207 -1.81 -5.59 0.75
C SER A 207 -3.26 -6.04 0.67
N THR A 208 -3.70 -6.41 -0.53
CA THR A 208 -5.04 -6.92 -0.79
C THR A 208 -4.96 -8.25 -1.53
N LEU A 209 -5.62 -9.26 -0.99
CA LEU A 209 -5.64 -10.62 -1.54
C LEU A 209 -7.08 -11.07 -1.73
N ILE A 210 -7.38 -11.65 -2.89
CA ILE A 210 -8.68 -12.26 -3.19
C ILE A 210 -8.42 -13.76 -3.41
N SER A 211 -9.20 -14.61 -2.76
CA SER A 211 -9.10 -16.06 -2.94
C SER A 211 -9.48 -16.46 -4.37
N SER A 212 -8.90 -17.54 -4.88
CA SER A 212 -9.16 -18.01 -6.26
C SER A 212 -10.62 -18.44 -6.52
N ASP A 213 -11.41 -18.66 -5.47
CA ASP A 213 -12.85 -18.94 -5.55
C ASP A 213 -13.73 -17.71 -5.27
N GLU A 214 -13.11 -16.53 -5.14
CA GLU A 214 -13.75 -15.23 -4.91
C GLU A 214 -14.69 -15.20 -3.69
N GLN A 215 -14.46 -16.09 -2.71
CA GLN A 215 -15.26 -16.14 -1.48
C GLN A 215 -14.65 -15.33 -0.34
N LEU A 216 -13.36 -15.04 -0.39
CA LEU A 216 -12.63 -14.33 0.64
C LEU A 216 -11.77 -13.21 0.02
N LYS A 217 -11.86 -12.02 0.60
CA LYS A 217 -10.94 -10.91 0.36
C LYS A 217 -10.30 -10.50 1.68
N LEU A 218 -9.00 -10.28 1.67
CA LEU A 218 -8.19 -9.94 2.83
C LEU A 218 -7.40 -8.68 2.51
N VAL A 219 -7.54 -7.66 3.36
CA VAL A 219 -6.73 -6.44 3.28
C VAL A 219 -5.90 -6.37 4.56
N THR A 220 -4.58 -6.21 4.45
CA THR A 220 -3.66 -6.10 5.60
C THR A 220 -2.60 -5.04 5.36
N TRP A 221 -2.17 -4.35 6.42
CA TRP A 221 -1.09 -3.37 6.35
C TRP A 221 -0.32 -3.30 7.67
N ASN A 222 0.88 -2.74 7.58
CA ASN A 222 1.78 -2.53 8.70
C ASN A 222 1.97 -1.04 8.95
N VAL A 223 2.09 -0.69 10.22
CA VAL A 223 2.42 0.64 10.69
C VAL A 223 3.61 0.50 11.63
N GLU A 224 4.77 0.99 11.20
CA GLU A 224 6.02 0.92 11.96
C GLU A 224 6.21 2.16 12.84
N GLU A 225 6.60 1.94 14.08
CA GLU A 225 6.95 2.99 15.04
C GLU A 225 8.43 3.40 14.95
N LEU A 226 8.76 4.54 15.58
CA LEU A 226 10.14 5.05 15.61
C LEU A 226 11.13 4.14 16.35
N ASN A 227 10.65 3.34 17.30
CA ASN A 227 11.44 2.36 18.05
C ASN A 227 11.63 1.04 17.29
N GLY A 228 11.03 0.89 16.10
CA GLY A 228 11.03 -0.36 15.33
C GLY A 228 9.91 -1.33 15.69
N ASP A 229 8.97 -0.95 16.57
CA ASP A 229 7.80 -1.78 16.85
C ASP A 229 6.80 -1.72 15.69
N HIS A 230 6.04 -2.79 15.52
CA HIS A 230 5.13 -2.97 14.39
C HIS A 230 3.68 -3.14 14.85
N HIS A 231 2.78 -2.38 14.23
CA HIS A 231 1.33 -2.48 14.46
C HIS A 231 0.63 -2.96 13.20
N LEU A 232 0.05 -4.15 13.30
CA LEU A 232 -0.56 -4.82 12.17
C LEU A 232 -2.07 -4.62 12.20
N TYR A 233 -2.61 -4.33 11.03
CA TYR A 233 -4.04 -4.12 10.86
C TYR A 233 -4.53 -4.98 9.71
N GLY A 234 -5.81 -5.35 9.77
CA GLY A 234 -6.43 -6.02 8.65
C GLY A 234 -7.94 -6.17 8.75
N LEU A 235 -8.53 -6.52 7.61
CA LEU A 235 -9.94 -6.86 7.48
C LEU A 235 -10.09 -8.08 6.58
N VAL A 236 -11.03 -8.95 6.93
CA VAL A 236 -11.48 -10.06 6.08
C VAL A 236 -12.92 -9.78 5.64
N ALA A 237 -13.15 -9.68 4.33
CA ALA A 237 -14.47 -9.72 3.74
C ALA A 237 -14.75 -11.12 3.20
N VAL A 238 -15.95 -11.63 3.44
CA VAL A 238 -16.41 -12.92 2.93
C VAL A 238 -17.76 -12.78 2.25
N ARG A 239 -17.98 -13.54 1.18
CA ARG A 239 -19.30 -13.74 0.61
C ARG A 239 -20.04 -14.81 1.42
N VAL A 240 -21.25 -14.49 1.86
CA VAL A 240 -22.17 -15.40 2.53
C VAL A 240 -23.53 -15.21 1.90
N GLU A 241 -23.96 -16.22 1.13
CA GLU A 241 -25.15 -16.10 0.27
C GLU A 241 -24.99 -14.85 -0.63
N ASP A 242 -25.97 -13.95 -0.63
CA ASP A 242 -25.96 -12.72 -1.44
C ASP A 242 -25.40 -11.50 -0.68
N ARG A 243 -24.67 -11.70 0.42
CA ARG A 243 -24.18 -10.62 1.28
C ARG A 243 -22.68 -10.70 1.50
N ILE A 244 -22.08 -9.54 1.75
CA ILE A 244 -20.70 -9.45 2.21
C ILE A 244 -20.69 -9.19 3.70
N ARG A 245 -19.89 -9.99 4.41
CA ARG A 245 -19.60 -9.78 5.83
C ARG A 245 -18.15 -9.39 5.98
N VAL A 246 -17.91 -8.29 6.69
CA VAL A 246 -16.56 -7.78 6.96
C VAL A 246 -16.24 -7.99 8.44
N PHE A 247 -15.05 -8.51 8.71
CA PHE A 247 -14.52 -8.76 10.04
C PHE A 247 -13.22 -7.98 10.21
N ASN A 248 -13.18 -7.09 11.20
CA ASN A 248 -11.95 -6.40 11.58
C ASN A 248 -11.03 -7.38 12.31
N LEU A 249 -9.74 -7.38 11.94
CA LEU A 249 -8.71 -8.16 12.60
C LEU A 249 -8.06 -7.29 13.69
N GLN A 250 -7.98 -7.81 14.90
CA GLN A 250 -7.31 -7.17 16.03
C GLN A 250 -6.04 -7.97 16.31
N ASP A 251 -4.89 -7.34 16.07
CA ASP A 251 -3.61 -7.96 16.37
C ASP A 251 -3.44 -8.15 17.88
N LYS A 252 -3.15 -9.39 18.26
CA LYS A 252 -2.91 -9.86 19.62
C LYS A 252 -1.66 -10.73 19.70
N SER A 253 -0.74 -10.58 18.75
CA SER A 253 0.49 -11.40 18.64
C SER A 253 1.24 -11.48 19.97
N ASP A 254 1.46 -10.35 20.65
CA ASP A 254 2.19 -10.28 21.93
C ASP A 254 1.44 -10.93 23.11
N GLU A 255 0.13 -11.08 23.00
CA GLU A 255 -0.71 -11.69 24.05
C GLU A 255 -0.89 -13.21 23.85
N ILE A 256 -0.40 -13.78 22.74
CA ILE A 256 -0.58 -15.19 22.41
C ILE A 256 0.68 -15.98 22.80
N ALA A 257 0.62 -16.69 23.92
CA ALA A 257 1.77 -17.43 24.45
C ALA A 257 2.30 -18.57 23.55
N SER A 258 1.48 -19.15 22.67
CA SER A 258 1.88 -20.27 21.80
C SER A 258 1.14 -20.20 20.46
N PRO A 259 1.50 -19.23 19.61
CA PRO A 259 0.73 -18.90 18.41
C PRO A 259 0.73 -20.01 17.36
N GLU A 260 1.77 -20.86 17.33
CA GLU A 260 1.84 -22.05 16.46
C GLU A 260 0.79 -23.12 16.79
N TYR A 261 0.23 -23.12 18.01
CA TYR A 261 -0.72 -24.13 18.50
C TYR A 261 -2.11 -23.57 18.85
N ALA A 262 -2.28 -22.24 18.77
CA ALA A 262 -3.54 -21.55 19.08
C ALA A 262 -4.46 -21.45 17.86
N GLY A 263 -5.74 -21.80 18.04
CA GLY A 263 -6.80 -21.45 17.09
C GLY A 263 -7.32 -20.06 17.43
N LEU A 264 -7.39 -19.16 16.44
CA LEU A 264 -7.62 -17.74 16.67
C LEU A 264 -8.90 -17.25 15.97
N SER A 265 -9.50 -16.22 16.54
CA SER A 265 -10.62 -15.48 15.94
C SER A 265 -10.11 -14.14 15.39
N PRO A 266 -10.91 -13.40 14.62
CA PRO A 266 -10.56 -12.05 14.18
C PRO A 266 -10.12 -11.12 15.33
N GLU A 267 -10.71 -11.28 16.51
CA GLU A 267 -10.43 -10.45 17.69
C GLU A 267 -9.16 -10.87 18.46
N LYS A 268 -8.52 -11.98 18.05
CA LYS A 268 -7.28 -12.51 18.62
C LYS A 268 -6.29 -12.86 17.51
N TRP A 269 -6.29 -12.08 16.45
CA TRP A 269 -5.52 -12.39 15.25
C TRP A 269 -4.02 -12.28 15.52
N PHE A 270 -3.24 -13.18 14.94
CA PHE A 270 -1.78 -13.07 14.92
C PHE A 270 -1.41 -12.20 13.70
N GLY A 271 -1.03 -10.96 13.97
CA GLY A 271 -0.79 -9.92 12.97
C GLY A 271 0.26 -10.31 11.93
N ALA A 272 -0.09 -10.10 10.65
CA ALA A 272 0.84 -10.18 9.54
C ALA A 272 0.29 -9.41 8.33
N VAL A 273 1.17 -8.84 7.52
CA VAL A 273 0.83 -8.40 6.16
C VAL A 273 0.96 -9.62 5.25
N TYR A 274 -0.17 -10.08 4.72
CA TYR A 274 -0.21 -11.26 3.85
C TYR A 274 -0.02 -10.85 2.39
N TYR A 275 0.80 -11.59 1.64
CA TYR A 275 1.09 -11.32 0.22
C TYR A 275 0.72 -12.47 -0.72
N LYS A 276 0.29 -13.63 -0.19
CA LYS A 276 -0.28 -14.71 -1.01
C LYS A 276 -1.40 -15.40 -0.22
N VAL A 277 -2.48 -15.71 -0.93
CA VAL A 277 -3.53 -16.64 -0.49
C VAL A 277 -3.53 -17.83 -1.45
N ILE A 278 -3.60 -19.04 -0.90
CA ILE A 278 -3.65 -20.32 -1.63
C ILE A 278 -4.93 -21.01 -1.19
N THR A 279 -5.83 -21.29 -2.13
CA THR A 279 -7.13 -21.92 -1.85
C THR A 279 -7.08 -23.40 -2.13
N GLU A 280 -7.22 -24.20 -1.08
CA GLU A 280 -7.24 -25.66 -1.16
C GLU A 280 -8.57 -26.24 -0.69
N LYS A 281 -9.00 -27.36 -1.30
CA LYS A 281 -10.25 -28.04 -0.93
C LYS A 281 -9.99 -29.48 -0.55
N TYR A 282 -10.52 -29.92 0.59
CA TYR A 282 -10.42 -31.31 1.02
C TYR A 282 -11.67 -31.74 1.80
N ARG A 283 -12.30 -32.83 1.37
CA ARG A 283 -13.51 -33.41 1.99
C ARG A 283 -14.65 -32.43 2.26
N GLY A 284 -14.81 -31.43 1.38
CA GLY A 284 -15.86 -30.42 1.47
C GLY A 284 -15.48 -29.17 2.26
N ASP A 285 -14.34 -29.18 2.96
CA ASP A 285 -13.79 -27.99 3.62
C ASP A 285 -12.86 -27.23 2.65
N THR A 286 -12.91 -25.89 2.72
CA THR A 286 -11.99 -25.00 2.01
C THR A 286 -10.99 -24.38 2.99
N PHE A 287 -9.72 -24.39 2.63
CA PHE A 287 -8.60 -23.86 3.38
C PHE A 287 -7.95 -22.72 2.59
N TYR A 288 -7.90 -21.53 3.18
CA TYR A 288 -7.22 -20.38 2.60
C TYR A 288 -5.89 -20.21 3.30
N THR A 289 -4.85 -20.85 2.78
CA THR A 289 -3.49 -20.77 3.33
C THR A 289 -2.90 -19.41 2.98
N LEU A 290 -2.33 -18.74 3.96
CA LEU A 290 -1.81 -17.38 3.83
C LEU A 290 -0.30 -17.39 4.03
N LEU A 291 0.42 -16.69 3.16
CA LEU A 291 1.84 -16.39 3.34
C LEU A 291 1.97 -14.91 3.69
N GLY A 292 2.63 -14.62 4.80
CA GLY A 292 2.71 -13.28 5.36
C GLY A 292 4.05 -12.92 5.97
N TYR A 293 4.15 -11.64 6.30
CA TYR A 293 5.29 -11.01 6.95
C TYR A 293 4.81 -10.25 8.18
N ASN A 294 5.54 -10.34 9.27
CA ASN A 294 5.38 -9.44 10.42
C ASN A 294 6.75 -8.83 10.71
N GLY A 295 6.80 -7.51 10.90
CA GLY A 295 8.05 -6.80 11.17
C GLY A 295 8.68 -7.10 12.52
N ASN A 296 7.93 -7.69 13.45
CA ASN A 296 8.35 -7.99 14.82
C ASN A 296 8.87 -6.78 15.59
N ASP A 297 10.17 -6.50 15.52
CA ASP A 297 10.84 -5.46 16.28
C ASP A 297 12.10 -4.92 15.56
N ALA A 298 12.87 -4.09 16.27
CA ALA A 298 14.08 -3.46 15.75
C ALA A 298 15.25 -4.42 15.43
N PHE A 299 15.15 -5.72 15.72
CA PHE A 299 16.25 -6.69 15.60
C PHE A 299 15.90 -7.91 14.73
N SER A 300 14.65 -8.35 14.74
CA SER A 300 14.20 -9.50 13.97
C SER A 300 12.92 -9.21 13.21
N ARG A 301 12.50 -10.17 12.38
CA ARG A 301 11.26 -10.14 11.62
C ARG A 301 10.73 -11.56 11.43
N LEU A 302 9.45 -11.69 11.13
CA LEU A 302 8.77 -12.98 10.99
C LEU A 302 8.31 -13.24 9.55
N ARG A 303 8.47 -14.49 9.09
CA ARG A 303 7.60 -15.08 8.07
C ARG A 303 6.52 -15.89 8.75
N VAL A 304 5.27 -15.72 8.29
CA VAL A 304 4.10 -16.38 8.88
C VAL A 304 3.39 -17.19 7.80
N VAL A 305 3.16 -18.48 8.07
CA VAL A 305 2.25 -19.34 7.29
C VAL A 305 1.04 -19.64 8.17
N ASP A 306 -0.11 -19.09 7.78
CA ASP A 306 -1.37 -19.25 8.51
C ASP A 306 -2.45 -19.84 7.60
N VAL A 307 -3.62 -20.12 8.14
CA VAL A 307 -4.77 -20.58 7.37
C VAL A 307 -6.05 -20.00 7.91
N ILE A 308 -6.91 -19.53 7.02
CA ILE A 308 -8.31 -19.22 7.32
C ILE A 308 -9.19 -20.40 6.90
N THR A 309 -10.15 -20.76 7.75
CA THR A 309 -11.34 -21.52 7.37
C THR A 309 -12.57 -20.70 7.68
N LEU A 310 -13.65 -20.89 6.91
CA LEU A 310 -14.91 -20.17 7.11
C LEU A 310 -15.91 -21.07 7.82
N GLY A 311 -16.48 -20.59 8.93
CA GLY A 311 -17.64 -21.24 9.53
C GLY A 311 -18.88 -21.12 8.64
N SER A 312 -19.95 -21.85 8.97
CA SER A 312 -21.21 -21.82 8.20
C SER A 312 -21.83 -20.43 8.07
N SER A 313 -21.57 -19.52 9.01
CA SER A 313 -22.01 -18.13 8.95
C SER A 313 -21.04 -17.20 8.21
N GLY A 314 -19.99 -17.75 7.60
CA GLY A 314 -18.87 -17.03 7.01
C GLY A 314 -17.86 -16.46 8.02
N ARG A 315 -18.05 -16.65 9.32
CA ARG A 315 -17.08 -16.12 10.31
C ARG A 315 -15.71 -16.80 10.12
N PRO A 316 -14.63 -16.06 9.84
CA PRO A 316 -13.31 -16.62 9.65
C PRO A 316 -12.74 -17.16 10.97
N ARG A 317 -12.02 -18.26 10.87
CA ARG A 317 -11.25 -18.89 11.94
C ARG A 317 -9.83 -19.10 11.46
N PHE A 318 -8.87 -18.67 12.26
CA PHE A 318 -7.46 -18.80 11.94
C PHE A 318 -6.85 -20.03 12.63
N GLY A 319 -5.89 -20.65 11.97
CA GLY A 319 -5.11 -21.75 12.55
C GLY A 319 -5.86 -23.08 12.58
N ALA A 320 -6.30 -23.58 11.43
CA ALA A 320 -6.68 -24.99 11.29
C ALA A 320 -5.45 -25.90 11.50
N LEU A 321 -5.65 -27.07 12.10
CA LEU A 321 -4.57 -27.99 12.46
C LEU A 321 -4.10 -28.77 11.21
N ILE A 322 -3.42 -28.08 10.29
CA ILE A 322 -3.10 -28.61 8.95
C ILE A 322 -1.61 -28.59 8.59
N PHE A 323 -0.72 -28.03 9.43
CA PHE A 323 0.71 -28.01 9.14
C PHE A 323 1.38 -29.20 9.82
N ASP A 324 1.77 -30.23 9.08
CA ASP A 324 2.37 -31.46 9.61
C ASP A 324 3.91 -31.38 9.56
N ASP A 325 4.54 -31.24 10.72
CA ASP A 325 5.99 -31.31 10.90
C ASP A 325 6.34 -32.69 11.46
N HIS A 326 6.58 -33.65 10.55
CA HIS A 326 6.97 -35.02 10.86
C HIS A 326 6.12 -35.70 11.95
N GLY A 327 4.78 -35.60 11.84
CA GLY A 327 3.82 -36.19 12.76
C GLY A 327 3.36 -35.26 13.88
N ARG A 328 3.98 -34.09 14.03
CA ARG A 328 3.51 -33.03 14.93
C ARG A 328 2.75 -31.99 14.12
N THR A 329 1.43 -31.94 14.33
CA THR A 329 0.61 -30.96 13.62
C THR A 329 0.55 -29.62 14.36
N LYS A 330 0.85 -28.54 13.64
CA LYS A 330 0.75 -27.14 14.06
C LYS A 330 -0.44 -26.47 13.36
N ARG A 331 -0.85 -25.33 13.91
CA ARG A 331 -1.91 -24.46 13.37
C ARG A 331 -1.36 -23.31 12.55
N ARG A 332 -0.12 -22.93 12.79
CA ARG A 332 0.60 -21.84 12.12
C ARG A 332 2.10 -22.14 12.17
N LEU A 333 2.83 -21.75 11.14
CA LEU A 333 4.29 -21.78 11.12
C LEU A 333 4.81 -20.36 11.21
N ILE A 334 5.75 -20.11 12.13
CA ILE A 334 6.34 -18.79 12.36
C ILE A 334 7.85 -18.96 12.33
N TYR A 335 8.51 -18.18 11.49
CA TYR A 335 9.95 -18.21 11.30
C TYR A 335 10.51 -16.83 11.61
N GLU A 336 11.25 -16.73 12.72
CA GLU A 336 11.93 -15.51 13.15
C GLU A 336 13.36 -15.49 12.64
N TYR A 337 13.80 -14.36 12.11
CA TYR A 337 15.12 -14.17 11.54
C TYR A 337 15.57 -12.72 11.63
N SER A 338 16.88 -12.50 11.45
CA SER A 338 17.49 -11.18 11.52
C SER A 338 16.81 -10.19 10.59
N ASN A 339 16.57 -8.96 11.06
CA ASN A 339 16.11 -7.88 10.18
C ASN A 339 17.14 -7.50 9.10
N LYS A 340 18.38 -8.00 9.19
CA LYS A 340 19.45 -7.85 8.20
C LYS A 340 19.50 -8.95 7.14
N ALA A 341 18.80 -10.07 7.34
CA ALA A 341 18.77 -11.21 6.42
C ALA A 341 17.42 -11.30 5.73
N ASN A 342 17.33 -11.72 4.47
CA ASN A 342 16.04 -11.94 3.78
C ASN A 342 15.72 -13.43 3.72
N MET A 343 14.52 -13.84 4.15
CA MET A 343 14.04 -15.21 4.03
C MET A 343 13.00 -15.32 2.90
N MET A 344 13.23 -16.23 1.95
CA MET A 344 12.24 -16.62 0.95
C MET A 344 11.13 -17.45 1.60
N LEU A 345 9.89 -17.09 1.29
CA LEU A 345 8.69 -17.90 1.52
C LEU A 345 7.75 -17.58 0.36
N ARG A 346 7.47 -18.57 -0.50
CA ARG A 346 6.62 -18.36 -1.67
C ARG A 346 5.88 -19.62 -2.05
N PHE A 347 4.75 -19.45 -2.72
CA PHE A 347 4.09 -20.55 -3.40
C PHE A 347 4.67 -20.67 -4.82
N ASP A 348 5.10 -21.86 -5.21
CA ASP A 348 5.49 -22.16 -6.58
C ASP A 348 4.30 -22.75 -7.32
N ASP A 349 3.61 -21.93 -8.13
CA ASP A 349 2.41 -22.35 -8.86
C ASP A 349 2.69 -23.52 -9.84
N ARG A 350 3.96 -23.76 -10.25
CA ARG A 350 4.30 -24.89 -11.14
C ARG A 350 4.36 -26.23 -10.43
N SER A 351 4.86 -26.23 -9.20
CA SER A 351 5.01 -27.45 -8.39
C SER A 351 3.98 -27.56 -7.27
N GLU A 352 3.05 -26.60 -7.20
CA GLU A 352 1.92 -26.54 -6.26
C GLU A 352 2.35 -26.74 -4.80
N ARG A 353 3.51 -26.19 -4.44
CA ARG A 353 4.09 -26.30 -3.10
C ARG A 353 4.55 -24.96 -2.59
N ILE A 354 4.57 -24.83 -1.27
CA ILE A 354 5.17 -23.66 -0.61
C ILE A 354 6.65 -23.98 -0.43
N VAL A 355 7.51 -23.11 -0.95
CA VAL A 355 8.97 -23.22 -0.88
C VAL A 355 9.50 -22.13 0.05
N MET A 356 10.40 -22.48 0.94
CA MET A 356 11.00 -21.54 1.88
C MET A 356 12.49 -21.82 2.10
N ASP A 357 13.23 -20.79 2.46
CA ASP A 357 14.61 -20.96 2.93
C ASP A 357 14.61 -21.68 4.29
N HIS A 358 15.58 -22.56 4.50
CA HIS A 358 15.88 -23.07 5.83
C HIS A 358 16.67 -22.02 6.62
N LEU A 359 16.29 -21.80 7.88
CA LEU A 359 16.96 -20.83 8.74
C LEU A 359 17.91 -21.51 9.72
N ALA A 360 19.12 -20.96 9.85
CA ALA A 360 20.11 -21.36 10.84
C ALA A 360 20.76 -20.13 11.50
N PRO A 361 21.28 -20.26 12.73
CA PRO A 361 22.10 -19.20 13.32
C PRO A 361 23.40 -19.02 12.53
N MET A 362 23.88 -17.79 12.42
CA MET A 362 25.16 -17.48 11.76
C MET A 362 26.36 -18.24 12.34
N GLU A 363 26.34 -18.50 13.65
CA GLU A 363 27.30 -19.37 14.34
C GLU A 363 26.58 -20.19 15.42
N PRO A 364 27.08 -21.39 15.79
CA PRO A 364 26.43 -22.22 16.81
C PRO A 364 26.22 -21.54 18.17
N MET A 365 27.05 -20.55 18.51
CA MET A 365 26.91 -19.81 19.77
C MET A 365 25.69 -18.88 19.82
N TYR A 366 25.06 -18.59 18.67
CA TYR A 366 23.87 -17.76 18.56
C TYR A 366 22.57 -18.57 18.53
N GLU A 367 22.62 -19.88 18.79
CA GLU A 367 21.41 -20.70 18.84
C GLU A 367 20.39 -20.13 19.85
N GLY A 368 19.17 -19.87 19.38
CA GLY A 368 18.09 -19.24 20.14
C GLY A 368 18.06 -17.71 20.08
N ASP A 369 19.09 -17.05 19.54
CA ASP A 369 19.10 -15.60 19.29
C ASP A 369 18.78 -15.31 17.81
N TYR A 370 17.49 -15.19 17.50
CA TYR A 370 16.99 -15.04 16.13
C TYR A 370 17.43 -13.74 15.44
N SER A 371 17.98 -12.77 16.17
CA SER A 371 18.61 -11.58 15.57
C SER A 371 19.86 -11.91 14.73
N TYR A 372 20.41 -13.13 14.90
CA TYR A 372 21.52 -13.70 14.14
C TYR A 372 21.11 -14.89 13.26
N TYR A 373 19.81 -15.11 13.02
CA TYR A 373 19.35 -16.18 12.13
C TYR A 373 19.20 -15.65 10.70
N GLY A 374 19.50 -16.51 9.73
CA GLY A 374 19.31 -16.24 8.31
C GLY A 374 19.30 -17.52 7.46
N PRO A 375 19.03 -17.42 6.15
CA PRO A 375 19.07 -18.56 5.25
C PRO A 375 20.44 -19.25 5.23
N ASP A 376 20.45 -20.59 5.26
CA ASP A 376 21.68 -21.40 5.12
C ASP A 376 21.90 -21.93 3.69
N PHE A 377 21.11 -21.45 2.73
CA PHE A 377 21.07 -21.86 1.32
C PHE A 377 20.53 -23.27 1.06
N SER A 378 19.96 -23.94 2.07
CA SER A 378 19.08 -25.08 1.88
C SER A 378 17.61 -24.63 1.91
N TYR A 379 16.73 -25.51 1.44
CA TYR A 379 15.32 -25.20 1.28
C TYR A 379 14.44 -26.24 1.97
N ASP A 380 13.36 -25.75 2.55
CA ASP A 380 12.26 -26.58 3.03
C ASP A 380 11.03 -26.38 2.12
N VAL A 381 10.17 -27.38 2.03
CA VAL A 381 8.93 -27.29 1.26
C VAL A 381 7.73 -27.81 2.07
N LEU A 382 6.56 -27.22 1.83
CA LEU A 382 5.28 -27.77 2.26
C LEU A 382 4.55 -28.32 1.05
N ASN A 383 4.24 -29.62 1.09
CA ASN A 383 3.44 -30.30 0.08
C ASN A 383 2.00 -30.47 0.59
N TRP A 384 1.00 -30.20 -0.25
CA TRP A 384 -0.40 -30.40 0.13
C TRP A 384 -0.80 -31.88 -0.03
N GLU A 385 -1.00 -32.57 1.09
CA GLU A 385 -1.34 -33.99 1.13
C GLU A 385 -2.51 -34.25 2.09
N LYS A 386 -3.60 -34.82 1.55
CA LYS A 386 -4.74 -35.31 2.35
C LYS A 386 -5.30 -34.27 3.34
N GLY A 387 -5.37 -32.99 2.90
CA GLY A 387 -5.90 -31.89 3.70
C GLY A 387 -4.89 -31.27 4.68
N LYS A 388 -3.60 -31.53 4.49
CA LYS A 388 -2.51 -30.98 5.29
C LYS A 388 -1.36 -30.49 4.41
N TRP A 389 -0.68 -29.46 4.88
CA TRP A 389 0.65 -29.07 4.40
C TRP A 389 1.70 -29.90 5.16
N VAL A 390 2.36 -30.84 4.48
CA VAL A 390 3.40 -31.71 5.05
C VAL A 390 4.77 -31.10 4.79
N LEU A 391 5.52 -30.86 5.87
CA LEU A 391 6.87 -30.30 5.81
C LEU A 391 7.89 -31.36 5.40
N GLU A 392 8.63 -31.07 4.34
CA GLU A 392 9.80 -31.81 3.90
C GLU A 392 11.01 -30.87 3.94
N LYS A 393 12.04 -31.27 4.69
CA LYS A 393 13.22 -30.44 4.93
C LYS A 393 14.38 -30.80 4.02
N ASN A 394 15.28 -29.84 3.77
CA ASN A 394 16.52 -30.02 2.99
C ASN A 394 16.28 -30.56 1.57
N VAL A 395 15.34 -29.95 0.84
CA VAL A 395 15.00 -30.34 -0.54
C VAL A 395 15.92 -29.64 -1.54
N GLU A 396 16.43 -30.41 -2.50
CA GLU A 396 17.14 -29.85 -3.66
C GLU A 396 16.17 -29.17 -4.62
N LEU A 397 16.23 -27.83 -4.72
CA LEU A 397 15.53 -27.10 -5.76
C LEU A 397 16.31 -27.15 -7.07
N ARG A 398 15.77 -27.86 -8.06
CA ARG A 398 16.31 -27.81 -9.42
C ARG A 398 15.80 -26.56 -10.11
N ASN A 399 16.67 -25.56 -10.30
CA ASN A 399 16.40 -24.47 -11.23
C ASN A 399 16.16 -25.06 -12.63
N ARG A 400 14.99 -24.78 -13.22
CA ARG A 400 14.68 -25.15 -14.60
C ARG A 400 14.15 -23.94 -15.35
#